data_AF-B7QH90-F1
#
_entry.id   AF-B7QH90-F1
#
_cell.length_a   1.000
_cell.length_b   1.000
_cell.length_c   1.000
_cell.angle_alpha   90.00
_cell.angle_beta   90.00
_cell.angle_gamma   90.00
#
_symmetry.space_group_name_H-M   'P 1'
#
loop_
_entity.id
_entity.type
_entity.pdbx_description
1 polymer ?
#
loop_
_entity_poly.entity_id
_entity_poly.type
_entity_poly.pdbx_seq_one_letter_code
_entity_poly.pdbx_strand_id
1 'polypeptide(L)'
;TEVAAGEYGEQVEKLADEFALPLPVTSGVLDVGFKTAYGGQQMTKQVTFLVRFIAYIAFALMTVVTFYGVGRKASTVVNNAVLFFTIILVSAMQTMMPAVIIFPIELGVLLREKRNDWYTVNLYYLASYVNEIPFLITPFTIFLAIIYYPTGQPLEWWRAAAMLLFGIQLGAVMQSVGLMVGAFAQAQ
;
A
#
# COMPACT_ATOMS: atom_id res chain seq x y z
N THR A 1 -33.24 -23.89 21.65
CA THR A 1 -32.42 -23.29 20.56
C THR A 1 -31.93 -21.88 20.88
N GLU A 2 -32.27 -21.28 22.03
CA GLU A 2 -31.76 -19.97 22.47
C GLU A 2 -30.41 -20.02 23.22
N VAL A 3 -29.96 -21.17 23.70
CA VAL A 3 -28.78 -21.27 24.58
C VAL A 3 -27.46 -21.00 23.86
N ALA A 4 -27.39 -21.23 22.54
CA ALA A 4 -26.16 -21.01 21.76
C ALA A 4 -25.90 -19.53 21.45
N ALA A 5 -26.89 -18.63 21.52
CA ALA A 5 -26.66 -17.21 21.24
C ALA A 5 -25.99 -16.48 22.43
N GLY A 6 -26.13 -17.00 23.65
CA GLY A 6 -25.55 -16.41 24.86
C GLY A 6 -24.03 -16.58 24.94
N GLU A 7 -23.51 -17.77 24.58
CA GLU A 7 -22.06 -18.05 24.63
C GLU A 7 -21.25 -17.21 23.65
N TYR A 8 -21.79 -16.98 22.43
CA TYR A 8 -21.13 -16.10 21.46
C TYR A 8 -21.19 -14.63 21.89
N GLY A 9 -22.28 -14.20 22.55
CA GLY A 9 -22.38 -12.85 23.11
C GLY A 9 -21.34 -12.59 24.19
N GLU A 10 -21.17 -13.54 25.12
CA GLU A 10 -20.18 -13.43 26.21
C GLU A 10 -18.74 -13.48 25.69
N GLN A 11 -18.46 -14.25 24.63
CA GLN A 11 -17.14 -14.25 23.97
C GLN A 11 -16.86 -12.94 23.24
N VAL A 12 -17.86 -12.32 22.60
CA VAL A 12 -17.71 -11.01 21.96
C VAL A 12 -17.49 -9.91 23.00
N GLU A 13 -18.15 -9.99 24.16
CA GLU A 13 -17.96 -9.07 25.28
C GLU A 13 -16.57 -9.21 25.92
N LYS A 14 -16.10 -10.45 26.13
CA LYS A 14 -14.71 -10.72 26.59
C LYS A 14 -13.64 -10.28 25.59
N LEU A 15 -13.85 -10.48 24.29
CA LEU A 15 -12.94 -9.99 23.24
C LEU A 15 -12.98 -8.46 23.12
N ALA A 16 -14.14 -7.84 23.36
CA ALA A 16 -14.28 -6.39 23.39
C ALA A 16 -13.54 -5.76 24.58
N ASP A 17 -13.54 -6.42 25.74
CA ASP A 17 -12.80 -6.01 26.95
C ASP A 17 -11.29 -6.26 26.82
N GLU A 18 -10.86 -7.37 26.21
CA GLU A 18 -9.43 -7.64 25.96
C GLU A 18 -8.82 -6.68 24.92
N PHE A 19 -9.62 -6.21 23.97
CA PHE A 19 -9.22 -5.18 22.99
C PHE A 19 -9.52 -3.73 23.44
N ALA A 20 -10.17 -3.55 24.60
CA ALA A 20 -10.35 -2.25 25.24
C ALA A 20 -9.06 -1.81 25.94
N LEU A 21 -8.11 -1.28 25.16
CA LEU A 21 -6.98 -0.54 25.71
C LEU A 21 -7.50 0.59 26.63
N PRO A 22 -6.90 0.78 27.82
CA PRO A 22 -7.33 1.82 28.75
C PRO A 22 -7.18 3.18 28.06
N LEU A 23 -8.32 3.86 27.87
CA LEU A 23 -8.33 5.21 27.33
C LEU A 23 -7.87 6.18 28.44
N PRO A 24 -6.89 7.05 28.17
CA PRO A 24 -6.59 8.14 29.07
C PRO A 24 -7.57 9.27 28.74
N VAL A 25 -8.78 9.22 29.30
CA VAL A 25 -9.65 10.41 29.30
C VAL A 25 -10.12 10.66 30.73
N THR A 26 -9.18 11.18 31.53
CA THR A 26 -9.53 11.94 32.73
C THR A 26 -10.00 13.31 32.27
N SER A 27 -11.27 13.61 32.54
CA SER A 27 -11.86 14.94 32.45
C SER A 27 -11.20 15.87 33.46
N GLY A 28 -10.37 16.83 33.00
CA GLY A 28 -9.82 17.86 33.88
C GLY A 28 -8.64 18.66 33.29
N VAL A 29 -8.95 19.81 32.68
CA VAL A 29 -8.18 21.06 32.58
C VAL A 29 -6.69 21.01 32.16
N LEU A 30 -6.44 21.49 30.93
CA LEU A 30 -5.23 22.16 30.41
C LEU A 30 -3.85 21.56 30.77
N ASP A 31 -3.36 20.68 29.90
CA ASP A 31 -2.02 20.86 29.36
C ASP A 31 -2.04 20.60 27.85
N VAL A 32 -1.61 21.60 27.09
CA VAL A 32 -1.72 21.66 25.62
C VAL A 32 -0.55 20.89 25.03
N GLY A 33 -0.61 19.57 25.23
CA GLY A 33 0.23 18.59 24.56
C GLY A 33 -0.64 17.72 23.66
N PHE A 34 -1.47 18.32 22.81
CA PHE A 34 -2.15 17.60 21.73
C PHE A 34 -1.07 17.16 20.72
N LYS A 35 -0.25 16.18 21.10
CA LYS A 35 0.33 15.24 20.14
C LYS A 35 -0.86 14.48 19.60
N THR A 36 -1.53 15.10 18.63
CA THR A 36 -2.55 14.48 17.80
C THR A 36 -1.96 13.15 17.33
N ALA A 37 -2.49 12.02 17.80
CA ALA A 37 -2.11 10.70 17.28
C ALA A 37 -2.25 10.67 15.74
N TYR A 38 -3.25 11.42 15.25
CA TYR A 38 -3.43 11.75 13.84
C TYR A 38 -2.28 12.58 13.25
N GLY A 39 -1.77 13.62 13.92
CA GLY A 39 -0.60 14.37 13.44
C GLY A 39 0.67 13.52 13.33
N GLY A 40 0.85 12.57 14.26
CA GLY A 40 1.90 11.56 14.17
C GLY A 40 1.72 10.60 12.99
N GLN A 41 0.51 10.08 12.76
CA GLN A 41 0.21 9.22 11.60
C GLN A 41 0.35 9.97 10.26
N GLN A 42 -0.06 11.23 10.19
CA GLN A 42 0.10 12.07 9.00
C GLN A 42 1.59 12.30 8.68
N MET A 43 2.42 12.58 9.69
CA MET A 43 3.87 12.66 9.53
C MET A 43 4.47 11.32 9.07
N THR A 44 4.01 10.19 9.62
CA THR A 44 4.45 8.86 9.19
C THR A 44 4.08 8.55 7.74
N LYS A 45 2.91 9.00 7.25
CA LYS A 45 2.52 8.82 5.83
C LYS A 45 3.46 9.55 4.88
N GLN A 46 3.85 10.77 5.21
CA GLN A 46 4.81 11.56 4.42
C GLN A 46 6.20 10.91 4.41
N VAL A 47 6.70 10.47 5.57
CA VAL A 47 7.99 9.77 5.68
C VAL A 47 7.97 8.45 4.91
N THR A 48 6.90 7.68 5.03
CA THR A 48 6.70 6.42 4.31
C THR A 48 6.73 6.63 2.80
N PHE A 49 6.11 7.71 2.31
CA PHE A 49 6.15 8.06 0.90
C PHE A 49 7.58 8.33 0.41
N LEU A 50 8.38 9.10 1.15
CA LEU A 50 9.76 9.39 0.78
C LEU A 50 10.62 8.12 0.75
N VAL A 51 10.48 7.24 1.75
CA VAL A 51 11.22 5.97 1.81
C VAL A 51 10.85 5.07 0.63
N ARG A 52 9.55 4.96 0.31
CA ARG A 52 9.09 4.22 -0.89
C ARG A 52 9.67 4.80 -2.15
N PHE A 53 9.66 6.13 -2.30
CA PHE A 53 10.17 6.79 -3.49
C PHE A 53 11.66 6.51 -3.71
N ILE A 54 12.46 6.58 -2.64
CA ILE A 54 13.88 6.23 -2.68
C ILE A 54 14.08 4.75 -3.03
N ALA A 55 13.28 3.85 -2.45
CA ALA A 55 13.34 2.43 -2.77
C ALA A 55 13.03 2.15 -4.25
N TYR A 56 12.00 2.79 -4.83
CA TYR A 56 11.69 2.68 -6.26
C TYR A 56 12.87 3.13 -7.14
N ILE A 57 13.52 4.24 -6.79
CA ILE A 57 14.72 4.70 -7.52
C ILE A 57 15.86 3.69 -7.39
N ALA A 58 16.13 3.15 -6.20
CA ALA A 58 17.19 2.18 -5.98
C ALA A 58 16.98 0.90 -6.80
N PHE A 59 15.76 0.35 -6.81
CA PHE A 59 15.41 -0.83 -7.61
C PHE A 59 15.41 -0.53 -9.13
N ALA A 60 15.04 0.68 -9.54
CA ALA A 60 15.15 1.12 -10.93
C ALA A 60 16.60 1.11 -11.39
N LEU A 61 17.50 1.71 -10.59
CA LEU A 61 18.94 1.75 -10.88
C LEU A 61 19.53 0.34 -10.95
N MET A 62 19.19 -0.54 -10.01
CA MET A 62 19.65 -1.93 -10.02
C MET A 62 19.22 -2.64 -11.31
N THR A 63 17.97 -2.48 -11.72
CA THR A 63 17.42 -3.08 -12.95
C THR A 63 18.09 -2.52 -14.21
N VAL A 64 18.36 -1.21 -14.24
CA VAL A 64 19.06 -0.54 -15.34
C VAL A 64 20.48 -1.07 -15.52
N VAL A 65 21.22 -1.29 -14.42
CA VAL A 65 22.58 -1.83 -14.47
C VAL A 65 22.60 -3.23 -15.09
N THR A 66 21.62 -4.09 -14.77
CA THR A 66 21.55 -5.45 -15.30
C THR A 66 21.19 -5.51 -16.79
N PHE A 67 20.30 -4.62 -17.27
CA PHE A 67 19.75 -4.66 -18.62
C PHE A 67 20.16 -3.48 -19.52
N TYR A 68 21.35 -2.93 -19.29
CA TYR A 68 21.84 -1.78 -20.05
C TYR A 68 21.94 -2.07 -21.56
N GLY A 69 21.26 -1.26 -22.38
CA GLY A 69 21.36 -1.32 -23.85
C GLY A 69 20.81 -2.57 -24.54
N VAL A 70 20.01 -3.40 -23.84
CA VAL A 70 19.44 -4.66 -24.38
C VAL A 70 18.41 -4.41 -25.49
N GLY A 71 17.69 -3.28 -25.47
CA GLY A 71 16.61 -2.97 -26.42
C GLY A 71 17.06 -2.76 -27.87
N ARG A 72 18.34 -2.52 -28.12
CA ARG A 72 18.87 -2.13 -29.44
C ARG A 72 19.46 -3.27 -30.26
N LYS A 73 19.60 -4.46 -29.66
CA LYS A 73 20.13 -5.65 -30.34
C LYS A 73 18.97 -6.58 -30.72
N ALA A 74 18.82 -6.85 -32.01
CA ALA A 74 17.80 -7.78 -32.52
C ALA A 74 18.04 -9.25 -32.09
N SER A 75 19.26 -9.61 -31.70
CA SER A 75 19.59 -10.95 -31.20
C SER A 75 19.16 -11.21 -29.76
N THR A 76 18.75 -10.19 -29.01
CA THR A 76 18.43 -10.28 -27.58
C THR A 76 16.93 -10.12 -27.29
N VAL A 77 16.07 -10.71 -28.13
CA VAL A 77 14.61 -10.67 -27.95
C VAL A 77 14.19 -11.34 -26.63
N VAL A 78 14.82 -12.46 -26.27
CA VAL A 78 14.56 -13.15 -24.99
C VAL A 78 14.88 -12.25 -23.81
N ASN A 79 15.98 -11.49 -23.87
CA ASN A 79 16.35 -10.58 -22.79
C ASN A 79 15.38 -9.39 -22.65
N ASN A 80 14.76 -8.95 -23.75
CA ASN A 80 13.69 -7.94 -23.69
C ASN A 80 12.44 -8.50 -23.00
N ALA A 81 12.08 -9.76 -23.26
CA ALA A 81 10.97 -10.41 -22.55
C ALA A 81 11.27 -10.54 -21.04
N VAL A 82 12.50 -10.95 -20.69
CA VAL A 82 12.95 -11.03 -19.30
C VAL A 82 12.94 -9.65 -18.62
N LEU A 83 13.38 -8.59 -19.31
CA LEU A 83 13.32 -7.22 -18.80
C LEU A 83 11.88 -6.83 -18.41
N PHE A 84 10.90 -7.04 -19.30
CA PHE A 84 9.50 -6.72 -18.99
C PHE A 84 8.95 -7.56 -17.85
N PHE A 85 9.31 -8.83 -17.78
CA PHE A 85 8.94 -9.70 -16.67
C PHE A 85 9.53 -9.22 -15.34
N THR A 86 10.81 -8.82 -15.32
CA THR A 86 11.47 -8.26 -14.14
C THR A 86 10.83 -6.95 -13.68
N ILE A 87 10.50 -6.04 -14.60
CA ILE A 87 9.79 -4.78 -14.30
C ILE A 87 8.46 -5.07 -13.59
N ILE A 88 7.66 -6.00 -14.14
CA ILE A 88 6.37 -6.42 -13.59
C ILE A 88 6.56 -7.00 -12.18
N LEU A 89 7.48 -7.96 -12.00
CA LEU A 89 7.72 -8.59 -10.70
C LEU A 89 8.18 -7.61 -9.62
N VAL A 90 9.14 -6.73 -9.93
CA VAL A 90 9.65 -5.74 -8.98
C VAL A 90 8.55 -4.77 -8.58
N SER A 91 7.75 -4.30 -9.53
CA SER A 91 6.62 -3.39 -9.24
C SER A 91 5.52 -4.05 -8.39
N ALA A 92 5.22 -5.33 -8.63
CA ALA A 92 4.27 -6.10 -7.86
C ALA A 92 4.69 -6.26 -6.40
N MET A 93 5.95 -6.63 -6.16
CA MET A 93 6.50 -6.78 -4.81
C MET A 93 6.54 -5.46 -4.04
N GLN A 94 6.90 -4.36 -4.71
CA GLN A 94 6.96 -3.04 -4.06
C GLN A 94 5.60 -2.46 -3.70
N THR A 95 4.54 -2.88 -4.39
CA THR A 95 3.17 -2.44 -4.05
C THR A 95 2.57 -3.30 -2.93
N MET A 96 2.88 -4.59 -2.89
CA MET A 96 2.34 -5.52 -1.91
C MET A 96 2.95 -5.35 -0.51
N MET A 97 4.27 -5.21 -0.41
CA MET A 97 4.99 -5.10 0.87
C MET A 97 4.43 -4.00 1.80
N PRO A 98 4.21 -2.76 1.33
CA PRO A 98 3.61 -1.73 2.17
C PRO A 98 2.15 -1.97 2.54
N ALA A 99 1.35 -2.58 1.65
CA ALA A 99 -0.06 -2.84 1.92
C ALA A 99 -0.23 -3.81 3.09
N VAL A 100 0.58 -4.87 3.15
CA VAL A 100 0.54 -5.87 4.23
C VAL A 100 0.94 -5.26 5.58
N ILE A 101 1.87 -4.31 5.61
CA ILE A 101 2.37 -3.72 6.87
C ILE A 101 1.45 -2.60 7.39
N ILE A 102 0.95 -1.75 6.50
CA ILE A 102 0.20 -0.55 6.92
C ILE A 102 -1.26 -0.86 7.21
N PHE A 103 -1.86 -1.74 6.42
CA PHE A 103 -3.26 -2.11 6.60
C PHE A 103 -3.63 -2.57 8.02
N PRO A 104 -2.90 -3.48 8.69
CA PRO A 104 -3.26 -3.91 10.05
C PRO A 104 -3.19 -2.75 11.06
N ILE A 105 -2.24 -1.83 10.88
CA ILE A 105 -2.08 -0.64 11.73
C ILE A 105 -3.27 0.31 11.55
N GLU A 106 -3.74 0.51 10.32
CA GLU A 106 -4.91 1.35 10.03
C GLU A 106 -6.23 0.71 10.49
N LEU A 107 -6.35 -0.62 10.38
CA LEU A 107 -7.53 -1.38 10.78
C LEU A 107 -7.80 -1.26 12.30
N GLY A 108 -6.77 -1.28 13.13
CA GLY A 108 -6.91 -1.12 14.58
C GLY A 108 -7.50 0.24 15.00
N VAL A 109 -7.23 1.31 14.24
CA VAL A 109 -7.83 2.62 14.45
C VAL A 109 -9.29 2.63 13.97
N LEU A 110 -9.55 2.04 12.79
CA LEU A 110 -10.89 1.94 12.23
C LEU A 110 -11.88 1.23 13.15
N LEU A 111 -11.47 0.13 13.79
CA LEU A 111 -12.35 -0.61 14.70
C LEU A 111 -12.77 0.25 15.91
N ARG A 112 -11.88 1.11 16.41
CA ARG A 112 -12.18 2.03 17.52
C ARG A 112 -13.14 3.14 17.08
N GLU A 113 -12.91 3.73 15.92
CA GLU A 113 -13.77 4.79 15.36
C GLU A 113 -15.15 4.26 14.98
N LYS A 114 -15.22 3.02 14.47
CA LYS A 114 -16.48 2.37 14.14
C LYS A 114 -17.29 2.00 15.39
N ARG A 115 -16.64 1.55 16.46
CA ARG A 115 -17.30 1.31 17.75
C ARG A 115 -17.90 2.58 18.37
N ASN A 116 -17.41 3.75 17.96
CA ASN A 116 -17.91 5.06 18.39
C ASN A 116 -18.86 5.71 17.36
N ASP A 117 -19.21 5.00 16.28
CA ASP A 117 -20.04 5.46 15.16
C ASP A 117 -19.65 6.84 14.57
N TRP A 118 -18.39 7.24 14.70
CA TRP A 118 -17.90 8.51 14.15
C TRP A 118 -17.81 8.50 12.63
N TYR A 119 -17.63 7.33 12.01
CA TYR A 119 -17.56 7.16 10.57
C TYR A 119 -18.34 5.95 10.05
N THR A 120 -18.98 6.13 8.89
CA THR A 120 -19.53 5.02 8.12
C THR A 120 -18.39 4.31 7.39
N VAL A 121 -18.37 2.97 7.49
CA VAL A 121 -17.32 2.10 6.93
C VAL A 121 -17.08 2.36 5.43
N ASN A 122 -18.16 2.58 4.66
CA ASN A 122 -18.09 2.87 3.22
C ASN A 122 -17.34 4.17 2.90
N LEU A 123 -17.55 5.22 3.70
CA LEU A 123 -16.93 6.52 3.47
C LEU A 123 -15.43 6.48 3.79
N TYR A 124 -15.04 5.71 4.81
CA TYR A 124 -13.65 5.45 5.13
C TYR A 124 -12.93 4.72 3.99
N TYR A 125 -13.49 3.63 3.47
CA TYR A 125 -12.86 2.89 2.38
C TYR A 125 -12.67 3.77 1.14
N LEU A 126 -13.69 4.57 0.77
CA LEU A 126 -13.57 5.52 -0.35
C LEU A 126 -12.47 6.57 -0.11
N ALA A 127 -12.38 7.14 1.09
CA ALA A 127 -11.35 8.11 1.43
C ALA A 127 -9.94 7.48 1.37
N SER A 128 -9.78 6.26 1.88
CA SER A 128 -8.52 5.51 1.82
C SER A 128 -8.12 5.21 0.38
N TYR A 129 -9.05 4.76 -0.46
CA TYR A 129 -8.78 4.52 -1.88
C TYR A 129 -8.37 5.78 -2.63
N VAL A 130 -9.07 6.91 -2.44
CA VAL A 130 -8.75 8.19 -3.09
C VAL A 130 -7.35 8.67 -2.67
N ASN A 131 -7.00 8.49 -1.40
CA ASN A 131 -5.67 8.84 -0.92
C ASN A 131 -4.58 7.96 -1.56
N GLU A 132 -4.84 6.69 -1.84
CA GLU A 132 -3.85 5.75 -2.38
C GLU A 132 -3.55 5.91 -3.88
N ILE A 133 -4.54 6.29 -4.69
CA ILE A 133 -4.39 6.46 -6.16
C ILE A 133 -3.16 7.32 -6.57
N PRO A 134 -2.96 8.55 -6.05
CA PRO A 134 -1.80 9.35 -6.45
C PRO A 134 -0.48 8.73 -6.02
N PHE A 135 -0.47 7.99 -4.90
CA PHE A 135 0.71 7.27 -4.40
C PHE A 135 1.04 6.01 -5.20
N LEU A 136 0.08 5.46 -5.95
CA LEU A 136 0.30 4.32 -6.83
C LEU A 136 0.87 4.75 -8.19
N ILE A 137 0.31 5.82 -8.78
CA ILE A 137 0.66 6.26 -10.15
C ILE A 137 2.05 6.92 -10.19
N THR A 138 2.31 7.85 -9.27
CA THR A 138 3.52 8.69 -9.28
C THR A 138 4.83 7.86 -9.26
N PRO A 139 5.08 6.98 -8.28
CA PRO A 139 6.33 6.22 -8.24
C PRO A 139 6.47 5.25 -9.41
N PHE A 140 5.37 4.67 -9.90
CA PHE A 140 5.40 3.76 -11.04
C PHE A 140 5.80 4.48 -12.34
N THR A 141 5.27 5.68 -12.59
CA THR A 141 5.65 6.49 -13.77
C THR A 141 7.14 6.84 -13.75
N ILE A 142 7.69 7.16 -12.59
CA ILE A 142 9.11 7.55 -12.43
C ILE A 142 10.01 6.31 -12.58
N PHE A 143 9.63 5.19 -11.96
CA PHE A 143 10.31 3.91 -12.12
C PHE A 143 10.42 3.50 -13.60
N LEU A 144 9.31 3.56 -14.35
CA LEU A 144 9.32 3.22 -15.77
C LEU A 144 10.16 4.21 -16.59
N ALA A 145 10.04 5.52 -16.32
CA ALA A 145 10.82 6.53 -17.02
C ALA A 145 12.33 6.31 -16.87
N ILE A 146 12.80 5.98 -15.66
CA ILE A 146 14.22 5.71 -15.39
C ILE A 146 14.72 4.47 -16.14
N ILE A 147 13.90 3.43 -16.27
CA ILE A 147 14.30 2.18 -16.95
C ILE A 147 14.24 2.32 -18.47
N TYR A 148 13.29 3.10 -18.99
CA TYR A 148 13.00 3.18 -20.42
C TYR A 148 14.13 3.84 -21.23
N TYR A 149 14.72 4.93 -20.72
CA TYR A 149 15.83 5.62 -21.42
C TYR A 149 17.09 4.74 -21.57
N PRO A 150 17.65 4.12 -20.51
CA PRO A 150 18.91 3.38 -20.59
C PRO A 150 18.78 2.02 -21.28
N THR A 151 17.59 1.41 -21.27
CA THR A 151 17.36 0.12 -21.94
C THR A 151 17.22 0.27 -23.45
N GLY A 152 17.02 1.50 -23.95
CA GLY A 152 16.96 1.80 -25.39
C GLY A 152 15.73 1.21 -26.06
N GLN A 153 14.59 1.19 -25.36
CA GLN A 153 13.31 0.76 -25.91
C GLN A 153 12.80 1.76 -26.97
N PRO A 154 12.03 1.29 -27.97
CA PRO A 154 11.55 2.15 -29.06
C PRO A 154 10.59 3.22 -28.52
N LEU A 155 11.00 4.49 -28.60
CA LEU A 155 10.32 5.71 -28.09
C LEU A 155 9.01 6.05 -28.83
N GLU A 156 8.10 5.09 -28.90
CA GLU A 156 6.74 5.29 -29.39
C GLU A 156 5.80 5.54 -28.21
N TRP A 157 5.17 6.72 -28.19
CA TRP A 157 4.27 7.16 -27.12
C TRP A 157 3.16 6.16 -26.80
N TRP A 158 2.58 5.52 -27.83
CA TRP A 158 1.56 4.50 -27.66
C TRP A 158 2.05 3.28 -26.87
N ARG A 159 3.28 2.82 -27.13
CA ARG A 159 3.86 1.66 -26.44
C ARG A 159 4.23 1.99 -24.99
N ALA A 160 4.79 3.17 -24.77
CA ALA A 160 5.09 3.65 -23.43
C ALA A 160 3.80 3.80 -22.59
N ALA A 161 2.74 4.37 -23.17
CA ALA A 161 1.44 4.49 -22.52
C ALA A 161 0.81 3.13 -22.19
N ALA A 162 0.88 2.16 -23.11
CA ALA A 162 0.39 0.81 -22.85
C ALA A 162 1.12 0.15 -21.67
N MET A 163 2.45 0.27 -21.60
CA MET A 163 3.23 -0.27 -20.48
C MET A 163 2.95 0.44 -19.16
N LEU A 164 2.73 1.77 -19.20
CA LEU A 164 2.29 2.53 -18.03
C LEU A 164 0.95 2.04 -17.50
N LEU A 165 -0.05 1.90 -18.38
CA LEU A 165 -1.38 1.44 -18.01
C LEU A 165 -1.36 0.01 -17.44
N PHE A 166 -0.65 -0.91 -18.10
CA PHE A 166 -0.52 -2.29 -17.62
C PHE A 166 0.09 -2.37 -16.23
N GLY A 167 1.14 -1.59 -15.96
CA GLY A 167 1.78 -1.62 -14.65
C GLY A 167 0.97 -0.94 -13.55
N ILE A 168 0.21 0.12 -13.86
CA ILE A 168 -0.75 0.72 -12.92
C ILE A 168 -1.84 -0.29 -12.55
N GLN A 169 -2.39 -1.01 -13.54
CA GLN A 169 -3.38 -2.06 -13.32
C GLN A 169 -2.83 -3.20 -12.46
N LEU A 170 -1.62 -3.67 -12.76
CA LEU A 170 -0.94 -4.69 -11.97
C LEU A 170 -0.70 -4.23 -10.53
N GLY A 171 -0.25 -2.99 -10.34
CA GLY A 171 -0.07 -2.39 -9.03
C GLY A 171 -1.38 -2.38 -8.24
N ALA A 172 -2.49 -1.97 -8.85
CA ALA A 172 -3.81 -1.96 -8.21
C ALA A 172 -4.25 -3.38 -7.79
N VAL A 173 -4.03 -4.38 -8.65
CA VAL A 173 -4.33 -5.79 -8.31
C VAL A 173 -3.47 -6.25 -7.13
N MET A 174 -2.16 -6.00 -7.16
CA MET A 174 -1.25 -6.43 -6.08
C MET A 174 -1.51 -5.71 -4.76
N GLN A 175 -1.95 -4.45 -4.80
CA GLN A 175 -2.40 -3.72 -3.63
C GLN A 175 -3.62 -4.40 -3.01
N SER A 176 -4.63 -4.76 -3.82
CA SER A 176 -5.82 -5.47 -3.33
C SER A 176 -5.48 -6.83 -2.69
N VAL A 177 -4.54 -7.57 -3.26
CA VAL A 177 -4.02 -8.82 -2.68
C VAL A 177 -3.31 -8.55 -1.36
N GLY A 178 -2.50 -7.49 -1.27
CA GLY A 178 -1.82 -7.09 -0.04
C GLY A 178 -2.79 -6.70 1.08
N LEU A 179 -3.88 -5.98 0.76
CA LEU A 179 -4.94 -5.65 1.70
C LEU A 179 -5.68 -6.90 2.19
N MET A 180 -6.00 -7.83 1.28
CA MET A 180 -6.64 -9.10 1.63
C MET A 180 -5.76 -9.92 2.60
N VAL A 181 -4.46 -10.05 2.31
CA VAL A 181 -3.51 -10.75 3.19
C VAL A 181 -3.38 -10.04 4.54
N GLY A 182 -3.33 -8.70 4.54
CA GLY A 182 -3.30 -7.90 5.77
C GLY A 182 -4.55 -8.11 6.64
N ALA A 183 -5.72 -8.27 6.01
CA ALA A 183 -6.97 -8.57 6.73
C ALA A 183 -6.95 -9.98 7.36
N PHE A 184 -6.49 -10.99 6.61
CA PHE A 184 -6.36 -12.34 7.13
C PHE A 184 -5.39 -12.41 8.31
N ALA A 185 -4.27 -11.69 8.25
CA ALA A 185 -3.27 -11.66 9.32
C ALA A 185 -3.77 -11.00 10.63
N GLN A 186 -4.87 -10.25 10.60
CA GLN A 186 -5.50 -9.66 11.79
C GLN A 186 -6.67 -10.50 12.33
N ALA A 187 -7.16 -11.46 11.54
CA ALA A 187 -8.23 -12.36 11.93
C ALA A 187 -7.72 -13.61 12.69
N GLN A 188 -6.41 -13.82 12.71
CA GLN A 188 -5.72 -14.87 13.47
C GLN A 188 -5.18 -14.31 14.78
#